data_AF-A0A292PUA9-F1
#
_entry.id   AF-A0A292PUA9-F1
#
_cell.length_a   1.000
_cell.length_b   1.000
_cell.length_c   1.000
_cell.angle_alpha   90.00
_cell.angle_beta   90.00
_cell.angle_gamma   90.00
#
_symmetry.space_group_name_H-M   'P 1'
#
loop_
_entity.id
_entity.type
_entity.pdbx_description
1 polymer ?
#
loop_
_entity_poly.entity_id
_entity_poly.type
_entity_poly.pdbx_seq_one_letter_code
_entity_poly.pdbx_strand_id
1 'polypeptide(L)'
;TWINCPTVSVLDRKREIVEWLSSLESYGNQQDKRHQDVRHRRVDGIGEWLLQTDQFLKWRDCEDGSVDATLLCSGGPGVGKTYLSSVVIDRLCDRSEGSSVSVAYIYCNFQTQKSQATAHMLGSLLKQVVCGLEVIPEEIGCAFQKAKQGQDGRGLTVSEFLKLLRATLKSRKRTFVCIDALDECATEYRPELFRSLHSLVRNSPNIRLF
;
A
#
# COMPACT_ATOMS: atom_id res chain seq x y z
N THR A 1 1.13 -38.19 -22.96
CA THR A 1 1.18 -37.54 -21.64
C THR A 1 2.32 -36.56 -21.61
N TRP A 2 2.05 -35.28 -21.90
CA TRP A 2 2.84 -34.12 -21.46
C TRP A 2 1.86 -32.96 -21.26
N ILE A 3 2.08 -32.26 -20.16
CA ILE A 3 1.11 -31.48 -19.40
C ILE A 3 0.97 -30.07 -19.98
N ASN A 4 -0.29 -29.62 -20.15
CA ASN A 4 -0.65 -28.24 -20.46
C ASN A 4 -0.02 -27.27 -19.46
N CYS A 5 0.67 -26.25 -19.97
CA CYS A 5 1.23 -25.15 -19.18
C CYS A 5 0.21 -24.00 -19.15
N PRO A 6 -0.53 -23.75 -18.05
CA PRO A 6 -1.51 -22.67 -17.95
C PRO A 6 -0.88 -21.33 -17.51
N THR A 7 0.44 -21.31 -17.26
CA THR A 7 1.14 -20.22 -16.55
C THR A 7 1.34 -18.96 -17.38
N VAL A 8 1.40 -19.06 -18.71
CA VAL A 8 1.69 -17.91 -19.60
C VAL A 8 0.51 -16.91 -19.59
N SER A 9 -0.73 -17.38 -19.68
CA SER A 9 -1.91 -16.50 -19.77
C SER A 9 -2.22 -15.73 -18.48
N VAL A 10 -1.90 -16.30 -17.32
CA VAL A 10 -2.13 -15.68 -16.01
C VAL A 10 -1.13 -14.55 -15.75
N LEU A 11 0.15 -14.76 -16.10
CA LEU A 11 1.19 -13.75 -15.96
C LEU A 11 0.95 -12.55 -16.89
N ASP A 12 0.53 -12.81 -18.13
CA ASP A 12 0.18 -11.76 -19.09
C ASP A 12 -1.03 -10.93 -18.61
N ARG A 13 -2.08 -11.59 -18.10
CA ARG A 13 -3.24 -10.88 -17.54
C ARG A 13 -2.87 -10.03 -16.33
N LYS A 14 -2.03 -10.53 -15.43
CA LYS A 14 -1.56 -9.76 -14.27
C LYS A 14 -0.79 -8.52 -14.70
N ARG A 15 0.09 -8.64 -15.71
CA ARG A 15 0.83 -7.50 -16.28
C ARG A 15 -0.12 -6.43 -16.83
N GLU A 16 -1.10 -6.81 -17.65
CA GLU A 16 -2.10 -5.87 -18.19
C GLU A 16 -2.88 -5.14 -17.08
N ILE A 17 -3.24 -5.85 -16.01
CA ILE A 17 -3.94 -5.26 -14.86
C ILE A 17 -3.05 -4.26 -14.12
N VAL A 18 -1.77 -4.60 -13.90
CA VAL A 18 -0.83 -3.69 -13.23
C VAL A 18 -0.56 -2.45 -14.09
N GLU A 19 -0.45 -2.59 -15.41
CA GLU A 19 -0.32 -1.48 -16.35
C GLU A 19 -1.56 -0.57 -16.30
N TRP A 20 -2.76 -1.17 -16.31
CA TRP A 20 -4.00 -0.43 -16.13
C TRP A 20 -4.05 0.31 -14.79
N LEU A 21 -3.74 -0.34 -13.67
CA LEU A 21 -3.69 0.33 -12.36
C LEU A 21 -2.65 1.46 -12.33
N SER A 22 -1.51 1.28 -13.01
CA SER A 22 -0.49 2.32 -13.15
C SER A 22 -0.97 3.52 -13.96
N SER A 23 -1.91 3.33 -14.90
CA SER A 23 -2.55 4.44 -15.61
C SER A 23 -3.56 5.21 -14.75
N LEU A 24 -4.05 4.59 -13.68
CA LEU A 24 -5.04 5.17 -12.77
C LEU A 24 -4.41 5.91 -11.57
N GLU A 25 -3.16 5.59 -11.23
CA GLU A 25 -2.39 6.34 -10.24
C GLU A 25 -1.44 7.33 -10.91
N SER A 26 -1.34 8.54 -10.35
CA SER A 26 -0.44 9.57 -10.89
C SER A 26 1.03 9.40 -10.42
N TYR A 27 1.33 8.38 -9.62
CA TYR A 27 2.66 8.20 -9.02
C TYR A 27 3.62 7.35 -9.85
N GLY A 28 3.13 6.41 -10.67
CA GLY A 28 3.99 5.46 -11.38
C GLY A 28 4.97 4.77 -10.42
N ASN A 29 6.28 4.85 -10.70
CA ASN A 29 7.32 4.27 -9.84
C ASN A 29 7.93 5.29 -8.86
N GLN A 30 7.24 6.42 -8.60
CA GLN A 30 7.76 7.50 -7.75
C GLN A 30 7.90 7.08 -6.29
N GLN A 31 7.00 6.25 -5.77
CA GLN A 31 7.07 5.78 -4.38
C GLN A 31 8.31 4.90 -4.15
N ASP A 32 8.61 3.98 -5.06
CA ASP A 32 9.80 3.12 -4.98
C ASP A 32 11.09 3.92 -5.12
N LYS A 33 11.13 4.87 -6.08
CA LYS A 33 12.27 5.80 -6.23
C LYS A 33 12.49 6.60 -4.95
N ARG A 34 11.41 7.14 -4.37
CA ARG A 34 11.49 7.90 -3.12
C ARG A 34 11.98 7.04 -1.97
N HIS A 35 11.47 5.82 -1.85
CA HIS A 35 11.89 4.88 -0.83
C HIS A 35 13.38 4.54 -0.97
N GLN A 36 13.86 4.26 -2.19
CA GLN A 36 15.27 4.06 -2.49
C GLN A 36 16.10 5.28 -2.10
N ASP A 37 15.69 6.50 -2.48
CA ASP A 37 16.43 7.72 -2.13
C ASP A 37 16.56 7.91 -0.61
N VAL A 38 15.48 7.68 0.14
CA VAL A 38 15.48 7.77 1.60
C VAL A 38 16.38 6.68 2.20
N ARG A 39 16.28 5.45 1.69
CA ARG A 39 17.08 4.31 2.13
C ARG A 39 18.58 4.54 1.91
N HIS A 40 19.00 5.12 0.79
CA HIS A 40 20.42 5.41 0.52
C HIS A 40 20.98 6.56 1.35
N ARG A 41 20.13 7.48 1.82
CA ARG A 41 20.54 8.67 2.59
C ARG A 41 20.54 8.45 4.10
N ARG A 42 19.84 7.42 4.58
CA ARG A 42 19.77 7.14 6.02
C ARG A 42 21.08 6.52 6.50
N VAL A 43 21.51 6.87 7.70
CA VAL A 43 22.72 6.28 8.31
C VAL A 43 22.43 4.85 8.76
N ASP A 44 23.38 3.94 8.60
CA ASP A 44 23.25 2.56 9.07
C ASP A 44 22.92 2.50 10.56
N GLY A 45 22.02 1.60 10.94
CA GLY A 45 21.54 1.45 12.31
C GLY A 45 20.53 2.52 12.78
N ILE A 46 20.24 3.54 11.98
CA ILE A 46 19.24 4.55 12.38
C ILE A 46 17.89 3.90 12.61
N GLY A 47 17.23 4.26 13.71
CA GLY A 47 15.87 3.81 13.98
C GLY A 47 15.72 2.31 14.29
N GLU A 48 16.79 1.52 14.34
CA GLU A 48 16.69 0.08 14.66
C GLU A 48 16.10 -0.17 16.04
N TRP A 49 16.32 0.75 16.98
CA TRP A 49 15.73 0.71 18.31
C TRP A 49 14.20 0.63 18.25
N LEU A 50 13.55 1.27 17.26
CA LEU A 50 12.09 1.25 17.09
C LEU A 50 11.60 -0.17 16.84
N LEU A 51 12.36 -0.95 16.07
CA LEU A 51 12.01 -2.32 15.68
C LEU A 51 12.05 -3.31 16.86
N GLN A 52 12.66 -2.91 17.97
CA GLN A 52 12.78 -3.69 19.21
C GLN A 52 11.78 -3.25 20.28
N THR A 53 11.01 -2.18 20.04
CA THR A 53 10.02 -1.72 21.01
C THR A 53 8.86 -2.70 21.10
N ASP A 54 8.35 -2.92 22.31
CA ASP A 54 7.15 -3.73 22.54
C ASP A 54 5.96 -3.22 21.72
N GLN A 55 5.85 -1.90 21.54
CA GLN A 55 4.78 -1.29 20.77
C GLN A 55 4.83 -1.73 19.30
N PHE A 56 6.00 -1.67 18.66
CA PHE A 56 6.17 -2.12 17.28
C PHE A 56 5.97 -3.64 17.14
N LEU A 57 6.57 -4.42 18.04
CA LEU A 57 6.48 -5.88 18.00
C LEU A 57 5.02 -6.35 18.16
N LYS A 58 4.29 -5.78 19.13
CA LYS A 58 2.86 -6.09 19.35
C LYS A 58 1.99 -5.66 18.17
N TRP A 59 2.17 -4.44 17.67
CA TRP A 59 1.42 -3.95 16.50
C TRP A 59 1.62 -4.84 15.27
N ARG A 60 2.87 -5.30 15.05
CA ARG A 60 3.22 -6.18 13.92
C ARG A 60 2.60 -7.57 14.07
N ASP A 61 2.79 -8.20 15.23
CA ASP A 61 2.56 -9.65 15.40
C ASP A 61 1.20 -10.01 16.00
N CYS A 62 0.56 -9.17 16.81
CA CYS A 62 -0.71 -9.51 17.45
C CYS A 62 -1.85 -9.61 16.42
N GLU A 63 -2.63 -10.68 16.50
CA GLU A 63 -3.78 -10.94 15.60
C GLU A 63 -5.12 -11.03 16.34
N ASP A 64 -5.12 -11.01 17.68
CA ASP A 64 -6.29 -11.21 18.54
C ASP A 64 -7.15 -9.94 18.76
N GLY A 65 -6.78 -8.82 18.14
CA GLY A 65 -7.47 -7.54 18.29
C GLY A 65 -7.18 -6.80 19.60
N SER A 66 -6.21 -7.27 20.39
CA SER A 66 -5.81 -6.60 21.65
C SER A 66 -4.98 -5.33 21.45
N VAL A 67 -4.50 -5.09 20.23
CA VAL A 67 -3.63 -3.96 19.86
C VAL A 67 -4.30 -3.16 18.75
N ASP A 68 -4.18 -1.84 18.82
CA ASP A 68 -4.64 -0.95 17.75
C ASP A 68 -4.00 -1.35 16.42
N ALA A 69 -4.79 -1.32 15.34
CA ALA A 69 -4.29 -1.58 14.00
C ALA A 69 -3.36 -0.46 13.49
N THR A 70 -3.32 0.68 14.17
CA THR A 70 -2.55 1.87 13.82
C THR A 70 -1.41 2.11 14.79
N LEU A 71 -0.19 2.28 14.28
CA LEU A 71 0.98 2.68 15.04
C LEU A 71 1.46 4.04 14.57
N LEU A 72 1.16 5.10 15.33
CA LEU A 72 1.54 6.46 14.97
C LEU A 72 2.97 6.79 15.44
N CYS A 73 3.84 7.14 14.49
CA CYS A 73 5.13 7.76 14.78
C CYS A 73 5.02 9.29 14.71
N SER A 74 4.87 9.95 15.86
CA SER A 74 4.79 11.40 15.96
C SER A 74 6.09 12.02 16.50
N GLY A 75 6.36 13.25 16.11
CA GLY A 75 7.56 13.97 16.53
C GLY A 75 7.74 15.27 15.75
N GLY A 76 8.60 16.16 16.27
CA GLY A 76 8.86 17.46 15.65
C GLY A 76 9.43 17.38 14.22
N PRO A 77 9.46 18.49 13.47
CA PRO A 77 10.17 18.55 12.20
C PRO A 77 11.65 18.19 12.38
N GLY A 78 12.23 17.47 11.42
CA GLY A 78 13.67 17.14 11.42
C GLY A 78 14.12 16.00 12.33
N VAL A 79 13.25 15.40 13.15
CA VAL A 79 13.65 14.29 14.07
C VAL A 79 13.89 12.93 13.39
N GLY A 80 13.82 12.87 12.06
CA GLY A 80 14.13 11.65 11.30
C GLY A 80 12.96 10.69 11.07
N LYS A 81 11.70 11.11 11.24
CA LYS A 81 10.50 10.27 11.01
C LYS A 81 10.52 9.53 9.67
N THR A 82 10.84 10.23 8.57
CA THR A 82 10.97 9.63 7.24
C THR A 82 12.01 8.51 7.17
N TYR A 83 13.12 8.63 7.91
CA TYR A 83 14.09 7.53 8.01
C TYR A 83 13.55 6.36 8.84
N LEU A 84 12.81 6.63 9.92
CA LEU A 84 12.12 5.59 10.69
C LEU A 84 11.09 4.84 9.83
N SER A 85 10.27 5.55 9.06
CA SER A 85 9.31 4.97 8.12
C SER A 85 10.01 4.05 7.11
N SER A 86 11.14 4.50 6.55
CA SER A 86 11.95 3.68 5.63
C SER A 86 12.50 2.42 6.30
N VAL A 87 12.97 2.49 7.55
CA VAL A 87 13.48 1.34 8.30
C VAL A 87 12.37 0.33 8.60
N VAL A 88 11.17 0.83 8.95
CA VAL A 88 9.98 -0.01 9.14
C VAL A 88 9.58 -0.71 7.85
N ILE A 89 9.53 0.00 6.72
CA ILE A 89 9.20 -0.57 5.42
C ILE A 89 10.17 -1.70 5.06
N ASP A 90 11.49 -1.47 5.12
CA ASP A 90 12.50 -2.50 4.84
C ASP A 90 12.28 -3.74 5.71
N ARG A 91 12.12 -3.55 7.02
CA ARG A 91 11.93 -4.67 7.97
C ARG A 91 10.68 -5.49 7.67
N LEU A 92 9.59 -4.82 7.25
CA LEU A 92 8.34 -5.50 6.89
C LEU A 92 8.48 -6.23 5.55
N CYS A 93 9.12 -5.61 4.56
CA CYS A 93 9.41 -6.22 3.27
C CYS A 93 10.26 -7.49 3.43
N ASP A 94 11.39 -7.41 4.14
CA ASP A 94 12.31 -8.54 4.38
C ASP A 94 11.60 -9.74 5.02
N ARG A 95 10.65 -9.48 5.92
CA ARG A 95 9.87 -10.54 6.60
C ARG A 95 8.69 -11.05 5.79
N SER A 96 8.27 -10.32 4.77
CA SER A 96 7.13 -10.68 3.94
C SER A 96 7.50 -11.61 2.79
N GLU A 97 8.79 -11.73 2.46
CA GLU A 97 9.28 -12.61 1.38
C GLU A 97 8.79 -14.05 1.56
N GLY A 98 8.16 -14.60 0.50
CA GLY A 98 7.63 -15.97 0.50
C GLY A 98 6.41 -16.20 1.39
N SER A 99 5.77 -15.14 1.90
CA SER A 99 4.59 -15.24 2.77
C SER A 99 3.35 -14.61 2.14
N SER A 100 2.17 -14.85 2.72
CA SER A 100 0.91 -14.20 2.33
C SER A 100 0.74 -12.80 2.96
N VAL A 101 1.84 -12.15 3.35
CA VAL A 101 1.88 -10.79 3.87
C VAL A 101 2.11 -9.82 2.71
N SER A 102 1.41 -8.68 2.71
CA SER A 102 1.67 -7.58 1.78
C SER A 102 2.18 -6.35 2.52
N VAL A 103 3.06 -5.62 1.86
CA VAL A 103 3.54 -4.31 2.33
C VAL A 103 3.27 -3.31 1.22
N ALA A 104 2.65 -2.19 1.57
CA ALA A 104 2.47 -1.05 0.68
C ALA A 104 2.83 0.23 1.43
N TYR A 105 3.27 1.25 0.71
CA TYR A 105 3.68 2.50 1.31
C TYR A 105 3.41 3.72 0.43
N ILE A 106 3.23 4.86 1.09
CA ILE A 106 3.15 6.19 0.47
C ILE A 106 4.07 7.13 1.21
N TYR A 107 4.88 7.88 0.47
CA TYR A 107 5.54 9.08 0.96
C TYR A 107 4.72 10.30 0.52
N CYS A 108 4.01 10.93 1.47
CA CYS A 108 3.38 12.21 1.19
C CYS A 108 4.45 13.27 0.92
N ASN A 109 4.21 14.16 -0.03
CA ASN A 109 5.09 15.28 -0.34
C ASN A 109 4.24 16.48 -0.79
N PHE A 110 4.35 17.57 -0.03
CA PHE A 110 3.65 18.82 -0.29
C PHE A 110 3.92 19.40 -1.69
N GLN A 111 5.05 19.09 -2.33
CA GLN A 111 5.39 19.63 -3.66
C GLN A 111 4.61 18.96 -4.80
N THR A 112 3.93 17.84 -4.53
CA THR A 112 3.25 17.02 -5.55
C THR A 112 1.72 17.02 -5.42
N GLN A 113 1.12 18.04 -4.80
CA GLN A 113 -0.30 18.05 -4.39
C GLN A 113 -1.29 17.64 -5.49
N LYS A 114 -1.03 18.00 -6.75
CA LYS A 114 -1.88 17.63 -7.89
C LYS A 114 -1.97 16.12 -8.13
N SER A 115 -0.92 15.36 -7.78
CA SER A 115 -0.93 13.89 -7.85
C SER A 115 -1.45 13.22 -6.58
N GLN A 116 -1.74 13.98 -5.51
CA GLN A 116 -2.16 13.45 -4.20
C GLN A 116 -3.67 13.50 -3.95
N ALA A 117 -4.49 13.47 -4.99
CA ALA A 117 -5.92 13.16 -4.80
C ALA A 117 -6.05 11.80 -4.09
N THR A 118 -7.02 11.66 -3.17
CA THR A 118 -7.25 10.42 -2.41
C THR A 118 -7.30 9.19 -3.31
N ALA A 119 -7.93 9.32 -4.47
CA ALA A 119 -8.03 8.26 -5.48
C ALA A 119 -6.65 7.77 -5.96
N HIS A 120 -5.70 8.67 -6.24
CA HIS A 120 -4.36 8.27 -6.68
C HIS A 120 -3.57 7.57 -5.57
N MET A 121 -3.70 8.02 -4.32
CA MET A 121 -3.06 7.37 -3.18
C MET A 121 -3.59 5.95 -2.99
N LEU A 122 -4.91 5.78 -2.99
CA LEU A 122 -5.53 4.45 -2.89
C LEU A 122 -5.19 3.57 -4.11
N GLY A 123 -5.11 4.15 -5.30
CA GLY A 123 -4.65 3.47 -6.51
C GLY A 123 -3.22 2.96 -6.39
N SER A 124 -2.33 3.76 -5.80
CA SER A 124 -0.95 3.37 -5.53
C SER A 124 -0.85 2.21 -4.55
N LEU A 125 -1.60 2.26 -3.45
CA LEU A 125 -1.68 1.15 -2.50
C LEU A 125 -2.23 -0.11 -3.16
N LEU A 126 -3.30 0.02 -3.95
CA LEU A 126 -3.90 -1.11 -4.65
C LEU A 126 -2.90 -1.75 -5.61
N LYS A 127 -2.23 -0.96 -6.44
CA LYS A 127 -1.19 -1.44 -7.34
C LYS A 127 -0.11 -2.21 -6.58
N GLN A 128 0.45 -1.64 -5.52
CA GLN A 128 1.51 -2.28 -4.73
C GLN A 128 1.06 -3.64 -4.17
N VAL A 129 -0.14 -3.71 -3.58
CA VAL A 129 -0.70 -4.98 -3.07
C VAL A 129 -0.92 -5.99 -4.20
N VAL A 130 -1.41 -5.54 -5.36
CA VAL A 130 -1.70 -6.38 -6.53
C VAL A 130 -0.42 -6.91 -7.18
N CYS A 131 0.64 -6.12 -7.25
CA CYS A 131 1.94 -6.56 -7.75
C CYS A 131 2.46 -7.78 -6.97
N GLY A 132 2.24 -7.83 -5.66
CA GLY A 132 2.63 -8.96 -4.82
C GLY A 132 1.67 -10.14 -4.80
N LEU A 133 0.54 -10.12 -5.53
CA LEU A 133 -0.45 -11.20 -5.51
C LEU A 133 -0.07 -12.32 -6.47
N GLU A 134 -0.12 -13.58 -6.04
CA GLU A 134 0.00 -14.72 -6.95
C GLU A 134 -1.26 -14.89 -7.80
N VAL A 135 -2.43 -14.73 -7.16
CA VAL A 135 -3.75 -14.84 -7.80
C VAL A 135 -4.47 -13.51 -7.68
N ILE A 136 -4.96 -13.01 -8.82
CA ILE A 136 -5.72 -11.76 -8.89
C ILE A 136 -7.18 -12.03 -8.48
N PRO A 137 -7.72 -11.30 -7.49
CA PRO A 137 -9.13 -11.38 -7.13
C PRO A 137 -10.04 -11.11 -8.33
N GLU A 138 -11.16 -11.83 -8.39
CA GLU A 138 -12.13 -11.72 -9.47
C GLU A 138 -12.65 -10.27 -9.60
N GLU A 139 -12.83 -9.56 -8.48
CA GLU A 139 -13.29 -8.18 -8.47
C GLU A 139 -12.38 -7.23 -9.26
N ILE A 140 -11.06 -7.45 -9.18
CA ILE A 140 -10.08 -6.68 -9.98
C ILE A 140 -10.17 -7.09 -11.44
N GLY A 141 -10.26 -8.39 -11.71
CA GLY A 141 -10.42 -8.91 -13.05
C GLY A 141 -11.66 -8.35 -13.75
N CYS A 142 -12.79 -8.25 -13.04
CA CYS A 142 -14.03 -7.66 -13.54
C CYS A 142 -13.90 -6.15 -13.75
N ALA A 143 -13.29 -5.41 -12.81
CA ALA A 143 -13.09 -3.97 -12.95
C ALA A 143 -12.20 -3.64 -14.16
N PHE A 144 -11.11 -4.39 -14.35
CA PHE A 144 -10.24 -4.29 -15.52
C PHE A 144 -10.99 -4.57 -16.83
N GLN A 145 -11.80 -5.63 -16.86
CA GLN A 145 -12.56 -5.98 -18.07
C GLN A 145 -13.56 -4.89 -18.47
N LYS A 146 -14.25 -4.28 -17.49
CA LYS A 146 -15.16 -3.14 -17.73
C LYS A 146 -14.43 -1.92 -18.29
N ALA A 147 -13.26 -1.61 -17.74
CA ALA A 147 -12.41 -0.54 -18.25
C ALA A 147 -11.98 -0.79 -19.70
N LYS A 148 -11.56 -2.02 -20.03
CA LYS A 148 -11.15 -2.41 -21.39
C LYS A 148 -12.29 -2.32 -22.42
N GLN A 149 -13.53 -2.54 -21.99
CA GLN A 149 -14.73 -2.43 -22.84
C GLN A 149 -15.22 -0.98 -23.03
N GLY A 150 -14.52 0.01 -22.47
CA GLY A 150 -14.91 1.42 -22.56
C GLY A 150 -16.18 1.76 -21.77
N GLN A 151 -16.65 0.85 -20.91
CA GLN A 151 -17.88 1.05 -20.13
C GLN A 151 -17.70 2.04 -18.98
N ASP A 152 -16.46 2.27 -18.53
CA ASP A 152 -16.07 3.26 -17.53
C ASP A 152 -14.93 4.13 -18.10
N GLY A 153 -15.24 4.97 -19.09
CA GLY A 153 -14.30 5.99 -19.60
C GLY A 153 -13.88 7.05 -18.56
N ARG A 154 -14.48 6.99 -17.36
CA ARG A 154 -14.08 7.70 -16.15
C ARG A 154 -13.18 6.77 -15.33
N GLY A 155 -12.07 7.28 -14.81
CA GLY A 155 -11.22 6.51 -13.88
C GLY A 155 -11.99 6.03 -12.65
N LEU A 156 -11.36 5.17 -11.83
CA LEU A 156 -11.99 4.64 -10.62
C LEU A 156 -12.20 5.74 -9.57
N THR A 157 -13.36 5.71 -8.92
CA THR A 157 -13.68 6.53 -7.76
C THR A 157 -13.02 6.01 -6.49
N VAL A 158 -12.94 6.86 -5.46
CA VAL A 158 -12.42 6.49 -4.12
C VAL A 158 -13.15 5.26 -3.54
N SER A 159 -14.48 5.20 -3.69
CA SER A 159 -15.28 4.07 -3.21
C SER A 159 -14.93 2.76 -3.93
N GLU A 160 -14.68 2.83 -5.24
CA GLU A 160 -14.27 1.67 -6.04
C GLU A 160 -12.87 1.20 -5.66
N PHE A 161 -11.91 2.11 -5.47
CA PHE A 161 -10.59 1.76 -4.94
C PHE A 161 -10.69 1.08 -3.58
N LEU A 162 -11.49 1.63 -2.66
CA LEU A 162 -11.73 1.02 -1.34
C LEU A 162 -12.35 -0.38 -1.46
N LYS A 163 -13.28 -0.59 -2.40
CA LYS A 163 -13.89 -1.89 -2.65
C LYS A 163 -12.84 -2.89 -3.15
N LEU A 164 -12.03 -2.51 -4.13
CA LEU A 164 -10.98 -3.36 -4.69
C LEU A 164 -9.88 -3.68 -3.68
N LEU A 165 -9.44 -2.69 -2.89
CA LEU A 165 -8.51 -2.89 -1.79
C LEU A 165 -9.08 -3.89 -0.78
N ARG A 166 -10.33 -3.73 -0.32
CA ARG A 166 -10.91 -4.72 0.61
C ARG A 166 -10.97 -6.12 0.01
N ALA A 167 -11.21 -6.26 -1.30
CA ALA A 167 -11.18 -7.55 -1.97
C ALA A 167 -9.78 -8.18 -1.98
N THR A 168 -8.72 -7.40 -2.24
CA THR A 168 -7.34 -7.92 -2.19
C THR A 168 -6.89 -8.24 -0.77
N LEU A 169 -7.33 -7.46 0.22
CA LEU A 169 -6.97 -7.70 1.61
C LEU A 169 -7.53 -9.03 2.12
N LYS A 170 -8.70 -9.47 1.67
CA LYS A 170 -9.32 -10.74 2.14
C LYS A 170 -8.47 -11.99 1.87
N SER A 171 -7.63 -11.99 0.83
CA SER A 171 -6.76 -13.12 0.49
C SER A 171 -5.40 -13.10 1.21
N ARG A 172 -5.14 -12.07 2.03
CA ARG A 172 -3.86 -11.90 2.74
C ARG A 172 -3.98 -12.28 4.20
N LYS A 173 -2.92 -12.90 4.74
CA LYS A 173 -2.80 -13.10 6.20
C LYS A 173 -2.67 -11.75 6.90
N ARG A 174 -1.88 -10.85 6.32
CA ARG A 174 -1.66 -9.50 6.84
C ARG A 174 -1.30 -8.54 5.72
N THR A 175 -1.72 -7.28 5.86
CA THR A 175 -1.25 -6.21 5.00
C THR A 175 -0.80 -5.02 5.84
N PHE A 176 0.44 -4.61 5.65
CA PHE A 176 0.99 -3.39 6.24
C PHE A 176 0.89 -2.26 5.22
N VAL A 177 0.37 -1.11 5.66
CA VAL A 177 0.36 0.12 4.89
C VAL A 177 1.09 1.20 5.68
N CYS A 178 2.23 1.67 5.15
CA CYS A 178 3.04 2.71 5.79
C CYS A 178 2.83 4.05 5.08
N ILE A 179 2.44 5.10 5.80
CA ILE A 179 2.20 6.43 5.22
C ILE A 179 3.09 7.45 5.90
N ASP A 180 4.18 7.81 5.22
CA ASP A 180 5.11 8.81 5.70
C ASP A 180 4.60 10.23 5.44
N ALA A 181 4.84 11.13 6.40
CA ALA A 181 4.54 12.57 6.30
C ALA A 181 3.08 12.88 5.94
N LEU A 182 2.11 12.14 6.50
CA LEU A 182 0.67 12.33 6.24
C LEU A 182 0.19 13.78 6.45
N ASP A 183 0.85 14.53 7.31
CA ASP A 183 0.62 15.96 7.55
C ASP A 183 1.07 16.87 6.39
N GLU A 184 1.94 16.41 5.51
CA GLU A 184 2.34 17.11 4.28
C GLU A 184 1.36 16.91 3.12
N CYS A 185 0.44 15.94 3.23
CA CYS A 185 -0.59 15.73 2.22
C CYS A 185 -1.56 16.92 2.18
N ALA A 186 -2.00 17.35 0.98
CA ALA A 186 -2.78 18.58 0.81
C ALA A 186 -4.05 18.62 1.69
N THR A 187 -4.29 19.75 2.35
CA THR A 187 -5.40 19.93 3.31
C THR A 187 -6.76 19.63 2.70
N GLU A 188 -6.95 19.86 1.40
CA GLU A 188 -8.19 19.57 0.67
C GLU A 188 -8.56 18.08 0.66
N TYR A 189 -7.57 17.19 0.43
CA TYR A 189 -7.81 15.74 0.29
C TYR A 189 -7.70 14.99 1.62
N ARG A 190 -7.04 15.59 2.61
CA ARG A 190 -6.74 14.96 3.91
C ARG A 190 -7.99 14.38 4.62
N PRO A 191 -9.15 15.06 4.70
CA PRO A 191 -10.35 14.50 5.33
C PRO A 191 -10.89 13.26 4.61
N GLU A 192 -10.84 13.23 3.28
CA GLU A 192 -11.30 12.06 2.51
C GLU A 192 -10.32 10.89 2.64
N LEU A 193 -9.01 11.16 2.63
CA LEU A 193 -7.98 10.17 2.88
C LEU A 193 -8.13 9.55 4.27
N PHE A 194 -8.25 10.35 5.33
CA PHE A 194 -8.45 9.84 6.69
C PHE A 194 -9.70 8.98 6.80
N ARG A 195 -10.84 9.43 6.23
CA ARG A 195 -12.07 8.63 6.22
C ARG A 195 -11.88 7.30 5.47
N SER A 196 -11.13 7.32 4.37
CA SER A 196 -10.82 6.15 3.56
C SER A 196 -9.95 5.15 4.32
N LEU A 197 -8.86 5.61 4.94
CA LEU A 197 -7.95 4.77 5.75
C LEU A 197 -8.67 4.19 6.98
N HIS A 198 -9.42 5.02 7.70
CA HIS A 198 -10.22 4.56 8.83
C HIS A 198 -11.26 3.52 8.41
N SER A 199 -11.88 3.72 7.24
CA SER A 199 -12.81 2.73 6.67
C SER A 199 -12.10 1.43 6.27
N LEU A 200 -10.86 1.46 5.78
CA LEU A 200 -10.09 0.25 5.49
C LEU A 200 -9.78 -0.52 6.76
N VAL A 201 -9.27 0.15 7.80
CA VAL A 201 -8.94 -0.45 9.10
C VAL A 201 -10.16 -1.09 9.74
N ARG A 202 -11.27 -0.35 9.83
CA ARG A 202 -12.50 -0.84 10.46
C ARG A 202 -13.09 -2.07 9.76
N ASN A 203 -12.93 -2.18 8.44
CA ASN A 203 -13.55 -3.24 7.64
C ASN A 203 -12.57 -4.35 7.24
N SER A 204 -11.31 -4.31 7.66
CA SER A 204 -10.28 -5.28 7.29
C SER A 204 -9.41 -5.60 8.51
N PRO A 205 -9.68 -6.68 9.27
CA PRO A 205 -8.99 -6.96 10.54
C PRO A 205 -7.49 -7.27 10.38
N ASN A 206 -7.09 -7.64 9.17
CA ASN A 206 -5.72 -8.02 8.81
C ASN A 206 -4.87 -6.86 8.30
N ILE A 207 -5.42 -5.64 8.20
CA ILE A 207 -4.63 -4.45 7.85
C ILE A 207 -3.97 -3.86 9.09
N ARG A 208 -2.77 -3.32 8.92
CA ARG A 208 -2.03 -2.55 9.91
C ARG A 208 -1.52 -1.28 9.27
N LEU A 209 -1.77 -0.13 9.90
CA LEU A 209 -1.31 1.18 9.46
C LEU A 209 -0.11 1.63 10.30
N PHE A 210 0.94 2.11 9.65
CA PHE A 210 2.05 2.82 10.25
C PHE A 210 2.07 4.26 9.73
#